data_AF-A0AAU0N9U6-F1
#
_entry.id   AF-A0AAU0N9U6-F1
#
_cell.length_a   1.000
_cell.length_b   1.000
_cell.length_c   1.000
_cell.angle_alpha   90.00
_cell.angle_beta   90.00
_cell.angle_gamma   90.00
#
_symmetry.space_group_name_H-M   'P 1'
#
loop_
_entity.id
_entity.type
_entity.pdbx_description
1 polymer ?
#
loop_
_entity_poly.entity_id
_entity_poly.type
_entity_poly.pdbx_seq_one_letter_code
_entity_poly.pdbx_strand_id
1 'polypeptide(L)' 'MENKVYDKLDIVEMRKPHACQTNRWQIIRMGMDIRIKCEHCGHIVTMTRRDFEKK' A
#
# COMPACT_ATOMS: atom_id res chain seq x y z
N MET A 1 6.99 -7.83 18.27
CA MET A 1 6.08 -7.80 17.10
C MET A 1 5.26 -6.53 17.20
N GLU A 2 5.82 -5.41 16.74
CA GLU A 2 5.08 -4.14 16.71
C GLU A 2 4.08 -4.21 15.57
N ASN A 3 2.79 -4.33 15.90
CA ASN A 3 1.72 -4.11 14.95
C ASN A 3 1.76 -2.64 14.56
N LYS A 4 2.42 -2.31 13.45
CA LYS A 4 2.32 -0.99 12.84
C LYS A 4 0.85 -0.76 12.48
N VAL A 5 0.20 0.09 13.26
CA VAL A 5 -1.15 0.57 12.97
C VAL A 5 -0.99 1.62 11.90
N TYR A 6 -1.26 1.24 10.66
CA TYR A 6 -1.30 2.14 9.53
C TYR A 6 -2.70 2.76 9.43
N ASP A 7 -2.77 4.07 9.25
CA ASP A 7 -4.03 4.80 9.09
C ASP A 7 -4.32 5.10 7.61
N LYS A 8 -5.54 5.54 7.32
CA LYS A 8 -5.93 6.01 6.00
C LYS A 8 -5.10 7.25 5.64
N LEU A 9 -4.58 7.29 4.41
CA LEU A 9 -3.66 8.30 3.85
C LEU A 9 -2.17 8.08 4.15
N ASP A 10 -1.80 7.07 4.93
CA ASP A 10 -0.39 6.75 5.15
C ASP A 10 0.31 6.37 3.84
N ILE A 11 1.59 6.76 3.76
CA ILE A 11 2.47 6.40 2.65
C ILE A 11 3.32 5.22 3.10
N VAL A 12 3.22 4.13 2.35
CA VAL A 12 3.99 2.91 2.53
C VAL A 12 4.91 2.66 1.36
N GLU A 13 6.10 2.16 1.66
CA GLU A 13 7.10 1.80 0.66
C GLU A 13 7.08 0.30 0.42
N MET A 14 6.83 -0.08 -0.83
CA MET A 14 6.77 -1.48 -1.22
C MET A 14 8.16 -1.97 -1.67
N ARG A 15 8.56 -3.19 -1.27
CA ARG A 15 9.82 -3.79 -1.73
C ARG A 15 9.89 -4.00 -3.24
N LYS A 16 8.75 -4.32 -3.87
CA LYS A 16 8.66 -4.45 -5.33
C LYS A 16 8.35 -3.08 -5.93
N PRO A 17 9.16 -2.58 -6.87
CA PRO A 17 8.89 -1.32 -7.54
C PRO A 17 7.62 -1.44 -8.39
N HIS A 18 6.84 -0.36 -8.44
CA HIS A 18 5.78 -0.25 -9.41
C HIS A 18 6.38 -0.06 -10.82
N ALA A 19 5.59 -0.35 -11.87
CA ALA A 19 6.03 -0.16 -13.25
C ALA A 19 6.50 1.28 -13.56
N CYS A 20 6.05 2.26 -12.78
CA CYS A 20 6.49 3.65 -12.86
C CYS A 20 7.80 3.96 -12.09
N GLN A 21 8.56 2.93 -11.70
CA GLN A 21 9.83 3.02 -10.95
C GLN A 21 9.72 3.68 -9.56
N THR A 22 8.50 3.99 -9.11
CA THR A 22 8.24 4.49 -7.76
C THR A 22 7.78 3.35 -6.86
N ASN A 23 8.27 3.34 -5.63
CA ASN A 23 7.93 2.37 -4.60
C ASN A 23 7.01 2.96 -3.51
N ARG A 24 6.61 4.24 -3.61
CA ARG A 24 5.70 4.91 -2.68
C ARG A 24 4.23 4.68 -3.04
N TRP A 25 3.48 4.22 -2.05
CA TRP A 25 2.06 3.91 -2.18
C TRP A 25 1.28 4.55 -1.04
N GLN A 26 0.20 5.24 -1.36
CA GLN A 26 -0.70 5.84 -0.40
C GLN A 26 -1.86 4.88 -0.09
N ILE A 27 -2.16 4.66 1.18
CA ILE A 27 -3.29 3.83 1.59
C ILE A 27 -4.59 4.62 1.44
N ILE A 28 -5.46 4.17 0.53
CA ILE A 28 -6.76 4.80 0.26
C ILE A 28 -7.85 4.19 1.16
N ARG A 29 -7.78 2.88 1.40
CA ARG A 29 -8.76 2.13 2.20
C ARG A 29 -8.07 1.03 2.99
N MET A 30 -8.37 0.97 4.28
CA MET A 30 -8.05 -0.13 5.19
C MET A 30 -9.31 -0.90 5.54
N GLY A 31 -9.28 -2.23 5.45
CA GLY A 31 -10.43 -3.10 5.71
C GLY A 31 -10.10 -4.56 5.45
N MET A 32 -11.07 -5.34 4.97
CA MET A 32 -10.83 -6.70 4.45
C MET A 32 -9.90 -6.66 3.23
N ASP A 33 -10.19 -5.73 2.32
CA ASP A 33 -9.36 -5.42 1.17
C ASP A 33 -8.66 -4.07 1.38
N ILE A 34 -7.36 -4.03 1.14
CA ILE A 34 -6.56 -2.84 1.22
C ILE A 34 -6.42 -2.26 -0.18
N ARG A 35 -6.82 -1.01 -0.35
CA ARG A 35 -6.60 -0.26 -1.59
C ARG A 35 -5.45 0.70 -1.38
N ILE A 36 -4.46 0.60 -2.26
CA ILE A 36 -3.32 1.50 -2.30
C ILE A 36 -3.27 2.22 -3.64
N LYS A 37 -2.84 3.47 -3.63
CA LYS A 37 -2.66 4.31 -4.80
C LYS A 37 -1.19 4.65 -4.96
N CYS A 38 -0.63 4.47 -6.14
CA CYS A 38 0.72 4.94 -6.42
C CYS A 38 0.73 6.47 -6.43
N GLU A 39 1.63 7.09 -5.68
CA GLU A 39 1.75 8.55 -5.59
C GLU A 39 2.17 9.18 -6.92
N HIS A 40 2.96 8.46 -7.73
CA HIS A 40 3.55 8.99 -8.95
C HIS A 40 2.61 8.92 -10.17
N CYS A 41 1.98 7.77 -10.41
CA CYS A 41 1.11 7.57 -11.58
C CYS A 41 -0.39 7.51 -11.24
N GLY A 42 -0.76 7.55 -9.96
CA GLY A 42 -2.16 7.48 -9.53
C GLY A 42 -2.82 6.10 -9.68
N HIS A 43 -2.08 5.06 -10.09
CA HIS A 43 -2.63 3.72 -10.27
C HIS A 43 -3.09 3.11 -8.94
N ILE A 44 -4.28 2.51 -8.93
CA ILE A 44 -4.88 1.92 -7.73
C ILE A 44 -4.76 0.39 -7.81
N VAL A 45 -4.22 -0.21 -6.76
CA VAL A 45 -4.13 -1.67 -6.61
C VAL A 45 -4.93 -2.08 -5.38
N THR A 46 -5.73 -3.13 -5.54
CA THR A 46 -6.44 -3.77 -4.42
C THR A 46 -5.69 -5.04 -4.07
N MET A 47 -5.40 -5.24 -2.78
CA MET A 47 -4.75 -6.45 -2.28
C MET A 47 -5.37 -6.87 -0.96
N THR A 48 -5.26 -8.14 -0.63
CA THR A 48 -5.77 -8.64 0.65
C THR A 48 -4.88 -8.16 1.79
N ARG A 49 -5.45 -8.08 2.99
CA ARG A 49 -4.68 -7.72 4.20
C ARG A 49 -3.48 -8.64 4.43
N ARG A 50 -3.63 -9.95 4.17
CA ARG A 50 -2.54 -10.93 4.34
C ARG A 50 -1.37 -10.66 3.41
N ASP A 51 -1.65 -10.25 2.18
CA ASP A 51 -0.60 -9.93 1.20
C ASP A 51 0.12 -8.62 1.55
N PHE A 52 -0.61 -7.67 2.15
CA PHE A 52 -0.05 -6.40 2.62
C PHE A 52 0.84 -6.58 3.85
N GLU A 53 0.40 -7.37 4.84
CA GLU A 53 1.17 -7.65 6.07
C GLU A 53 2.38 -8.57 5.81
N LYS A 54 2.38 -9.34 4.71
CA LYS A 54 3.53 -10.19 4.31
C LYS A 54 4.70 -9.42 3.66
N LYS A 55 4.56 -8.11 3.42
CA LYS A 55 5.60 -7.30 2.76
C LYS A 55 6.70 -6.81 3.69
#